data_AF-A0AAD0AFL2-F1
#
_entry.id   AF-A0AAD0AFL2-F1
#
_cell.length_a   1.000
_cell.length_b   1.000
_cell.length_c   1.000
_cell.angle_alpha   90.00
_cell.angle_beta   90.00
_cell.angle_gamma   90.00
#
_symmetry.space_group_name_H-M   'P 1'
#
loop_
_entity.id
_entity.type
_entity.pdbx_description
1 polymer ?
#
loop_
_entity_poly.entity_id
_entity_poly.type
_entity_poly.pdbx_seq_one_letter_code
_entity_poly.pdbx_strand_id
1 'polypeptide(L)' 'MLLNDKKIKALLPSDKCTPNKPDKVSDGNGLQLWVRTTGSKTWVL' A
#
# COMPACT_ATOMS: atom_id res chain seq x y z
N MET A 1 5.17 6.27 9.87
CA MET A 1 3.88 6.96 9.74
C MET A 1 2.83 5.92 10.07
N LEU A 2 1.97 6.13 11.08
CA LEU A 2 0.85 5.20 11.28
C LEU A 2 -0.23 5.46 10.22
N LEU A 3 -0.59 4.40 9.52
CA LEU A 3 -1.78 4.30 8.70
C LEU A 3 -3.00 4.19 9.60
N ASN A 4 -4.09 4.75 9.11
CA ASN A 4 -5.41 4.58 9.70
C ASN A 4 -6.37 4.15 8.60
N ASP A 5 -7.52 3.61 8.99
CA ASP A 5 -8.48 3.02 8.06
C ASP A 5 -8.91 4.00 6.96
N LYS A 6 -9.11 5.28 7.30
CA LYS A 6 -9.44 6.33 6.33
C LYS A 6 -8.34 6.49 5.26
N LYS A 7 -7.07 6.55 5.68
CA LYS A 7 -5.94 6.64 4.75
C LYS A 7 -5.85 5.39 3.88
N ILE A 8 -6.00 4.21 4.48
CA ILE A 8 -5.92 2.93 3.77
C ILE A 8 -6.98 2.86 2.66
N LYS A 9 -8.23 3.23 2.97
CA LYS A 9 -9.33 3.25 1.98
C LYS A 9 -9.10 4.22 0.83
N ALA A 10 -8.44 5.35 1.11
CA ALA A 10 -8.11 6.36 0.09
C ALA A 10 -6.90 5.99 -0.78
N LEU A 11 -6.13 4.95 -0.43
CA LEU A 11 -4.98 4.54 -1.23
C LEU A 11 -5.43 3.92 -2.55
N LEU A 12 -4.93 4.51 -3.63
CA LEU A 12 -5.05 4.02 -4.99
C LEU A 12 -3.66 3.70 -5.54
N PRO A 13 -3.55 2.75 -6.48
CA PRO A 13 -2.30 2.55 -7.19
C PRO A 13 -1.92 3.82 -7.94
N SER A 14 -0.66 4.21 -7.82
CA SER A 14 -0.05 5.30 -8.56
C SER A 14 0.22 4.90 -10.01
N ASP A 15 0.47 5.87 -10.87
CA ASP A 15 0.84 5.63 -12.28
C ASP A 15 2.15 4.84 -12.44
N LYS A 16 2.96 4.75 -11.39
CA LYS A 16 4.22 3.99 -11.36
C LYS A 16 4.05 2.58 -10.81
N CYS A 17 2.86 2.26 -10.31
CA CYS A 17 2.52 0.93 -9.84
C CYS A 17 2.52 -0.03 -11.04
N THR A 18 3.27 -1.12 -10.94
CA THR A 18 3.27 -2.19 -11.95
C THR A 18 3.03 -3.53 -11.27
N PRO A 19 2.63 -4.60 -11.99
CA PRO A 19 2.38 -5.90 -11.38
C PRO A 19 3.56 -6.44 -10.55
N ASN A 20 4.79 -6.12 -10.95
CA ASN A 20 6.02 -6.51 -10.27
C ASN A 20 6.54 -5.47 -9.27
N LYS A 21 5.95 -4.26 -9.25
CA LYS A 21 6.34 -3.16 -8.38
C LYS A 21 5.09 -2.51 -7.79
N PRO A 22 4.52 -3.09 -6.71
CA PRO A 22 3.41 -2.48 -5.99
C PRO A 22 3.87 -1.24 -5.24
N ASP A 23 2.92 -0.34 -4.96
CA ASP A 23 3.20 0.83 -4.14
C ASP A 23 3.26 0.41 -2.68
N LYS A 24 4.33 0.79 -2.00
CA LYS A 24 4.60 0.38 -0.61
C LYS A 24 4.35 1.56 0.31
N VAL A 25 3.50 1.34 1.30
CA VAL A 25 3.16 2.35 2.31
C VAL A 25 3.50 1.79 3.67
N SER A 26 4.48 2.38 4.36
CA SER A 26 4.90 1.90 5.68
C SER A 26 3.93 2.34 6.76
N ASP A 27 3.56 1.40 7.63
CA ASP A 27 2.79 1.63 8.85
C ASP A 27 3.68 1.78 10.10
N GLY A 28 4.99 1.53 9.95
CA GLY A 28 5.97 1.52 11.04
C GLY A 28 6.31 0.09 11.49
N ASN A 29 7.38 -0.04 12.30
CA ASN A 29 7.83 -1.33 12.87
C ASN A 29 8.00 -2.47 11.83
N GLY A 30 8.48 -2.14 10.62
CA GLY A 30 8.64 -3.09 9.52
C GLY A 30 7.37 -3.31 8.69
N LEU A 31 6.19 -3.18 9.30
CA LEU A 31 4.91 -3.38 8.64
C LEU A 31 4.68 -2.39 7.49
N GLN A 32 4.26 -2.94 6.36
CA GLN A 32 3.97 -2.23 5.13
C GLN A 32 2.65 -2.72 4.53
N LEU A 33 1.91 -1.79 3.94
CA LEU A 33 0.78 -2.08 3.08
C LEU A 33 1.22 -1.92 1.62
N TRP A 34 1.07 -2.99 0.84
CA TRP A 34 1.34 -3.01 -0.59
C TRP A 34 0.03 -2.77 -1.34
N VAL A 35 -0.01 -1.76 -2.19
CA VAL A 35 -1.12 -1.44 -3.09
C VAL A 35 -0.74 -1.93 -4.50
N ARG A 36 -1.54 -2.84 -5.05
CA ARG A 36 -1.32 -3.43 -6.37
C ARG A 36 -2.06 -2.64 -7.45
N THR A 37 -1.65 -2.83 -8.70
CA THR A 37 -2.26 -2.23 -9.90
C THR A 37 -3.76 -2.53 -10.04
N THR A 38 -4.22 -3.66 -9.49
CA THR A 38 -5.64 -4.05 -9.44
C THR A 38 -6.45 -3.30 -8.39
N GLY A 39 -5.82 -2.45 -7.56
CA GLY A 39 -6.43 -1.81 -6.39
C GLY A 39 -6.46 -2.67 -5.13
N SER A 40 -6.05 -3.94 -5.23
CA SER A 40 -5.90 -4.85 -4.09
C SER A 40 -4.82 -4.34 -3.13
N LYS A 41 -5.06 -4.54 -1.83
CA LYS A 41 -4.18 -4.07 -0.75
C LYS A 41 -3.77 -5.27 0.10
N THR A 42 -2.48 -5.42 0.39
CA THR A 42 -1.94 -6.59 1.10
C THR A 42 -0.93 -6.14 2.15
N TRP A 43 -1.05 -6.66 3.36
CA TRP A 43 -0.09 -6.41 4.43
C TRP A 43 1.15 -7.31 4.30
N VAL A 44 2.33 -6.73 4.53
CA VAL A 44 3.64 -7.38 4.45
C VAL A 44 4.50 -6.89 5.61
N LEU A 45 5.22 -7.81 6.25
CA LEU A 45 6.21 -7.53 7.31
C LEU A 45 7.59 -7.24 6.73
#